data_AF-K7F7K6-F1
#
_entry.id   AF-K7F7K6-F1
#
_cell.length_a   1.000
_cell.length_b   1.000
_cell.length_c   1.000
_cell.angle_alpha   90.00
_cell.angle_beta   90.00
_cell.angle_gamma   90.00
#
_symmetry.space_group_name_H-M   'P 1'
#
loop_
_entity.id
_entity.type
_entity.pdbx_description
1 polymer ?
#
loop_
_entity_poly.entity_id
_entity_poly.type
_entity_poly.pdbx_seq_one_letter_code
_entity_poly.pdbx_strand_id
1 'polypeptide(L)'
;MASNVQKLSSTKEERKLRKPLIERKRRERINNCLDQLKEAVVGAFCLDQSKLEKADILEMTVKHLQNIQNNKIMADSKVGLEAQQRYSTGYIQCMHEVHNLLLTCEWMDKTLGARLLNHLLKSLPRSSEDTCKAALRSS
;
A
#
# COMPACT_ATOMS: atom_id res chain seq x y z
N MET A 1 56.72 35.26 25.66
CA MET A 1 56.13 34.61 24.46
C MET A 1 55.65 33.17 24.68
N ALA A 2 55.45 32.69 25.93
CA ALA A 2 55.05 31.31 26.19
C ALA A 2 53.53 31.05 26.15
N SER A 3 52.71 32.09 26.37
CA SER A 3 51.26 31.93 26.63
C SER A 3 50.40 31.68 25.39
N ASN A 4 50.92 31.93 24.18
CA ASN A 4 50.17 31.79 22.93
C ASN A 4 50.29 30.38 22.30
N VAL A 5 51.31 29.61 22.70
CA VAL A 5 51.54 28.24 22.19
C VAL A 5 50.61 27.23 22.89
N GLN A 6 50.30 27.45 24.17
CA GLN A 6 49.40 26.57 24.96
C GLN A 6 47.93 26.69 24.57
N LYS A 7 47.48 27.84 24.04
CA LYS A 7 46.08 28.05 23.61
C LYS A 7 45.80 27.45 22.22
N LEU A 8 46.81 27.36 21.36
CA LEU A 8 46.69 26.77 20.02
C LEU A 8 46.72 25.23 20.05
N SER A 9 47.42 24.61 21.00
CA SER A 9 47.44 23.14 21.17
C SER A 9 46.10 22.62 21.70
N SER A 10 45.54 23.30 22.71
CA SER A 10 44.28 22.93 23.37
C SER A 10 43.07 22.91 22.41
N THR A 11 42.95 23.90 21.52
CA THR A 11 41.85 23.96 20.53
C THR A 11 41.97 22.93 19.40
N LYS A 12 43.20 22.50 19.06
CA LYS A 12 43.45 21.41 18.10
C LYS A 12 43.15 20.04 18.71
N GLU A 13 43.44 19.85 19.99
CA GLU A 13 43.08 18.64 20.76
C GLU A 13 41.57 18.54 21.00
N GLU A 14 40.91 19.64 21.32
CA GLU A 14 39.44 19.66 21.48
C GLU A 14 38.71 19.29 20.18
N ARG A 15 39.20 19.75 19.02
CA ARG A 15 38.68 19.34 17.70
C ARG A 15 39.01 17.88 17.37
N LYS A 16 40.15 17.36 17.84
CA LYS A 16 40.53 15.94 17.71
C LYS A 16 39.67 15.03 18.60
N LEU A 17 39.14 15.53 19.71
CA LEU A 17 38.28 14.78 20.65
C LEU A 17 36.77 14.93 20.36
N ARG A 18 36.33 16.05 19.77
CA ARG A 18 34.91 16.23 19.38
C ARG A 18 34.49 15.33 18.22
N LYS A 19 35.36 15.15 17.22
CA LYS A 19 35.09 14.25 16.07
C LYS A 19 34.79 12.80 16.48
N PRO A 20 35.59 12.14 17.35
CA PRO A 20 35.29 10.79 17.80
C PRO A 20 34.04 10.71 18.68
N LEU A 21 33.71 11.76 19.45
CA LEU A 21 32.45 11.83 20.20
C LEU A 21 31.21 11.87 19.28
N ILE A 22 31.24 12.69 18.23
CA ILE A 22 30.15 12.79 17.25
C ILE A 22 29.99 11.46 16.50
N GLU A 23 31.10 10.85 16.10
CA GLU A 23 31.09 9.55 15.44
C GLU A 23 30.54 8.44 16.36
N ARG A 24 30.88 8.47 17.65
CA ARG A 24 30.32 7.54 18.65
C ARG A 24 28.80 7.68 18.74
N LYS A 25 28.28 8.90 18.86
CA LYS A 25 26.83 9.16 18.84
C LYS A 25 26.17 8.72 17.53
N ARG A 26 26.84 8.89 16.38
CA ARG A 26 26.34 8.41 15.09
C ARG A 26 26.22 6.89 15.08
N ARG A 27 27.26 6.19 15.55
CA ARG A 27 27.30 4.71 15.60
C ARG A 27 26.26 4.15 16.56
N GLU A 28 26.08 4.77 17.71
CA GLU A 28 25.03 4.43 18.67
C GLU A 28 23.64 4.55 18.03
N ARG A 29 23.35 5.67 17.35
CA ARG A 29 22.09 5.83 16.61
C ARG A 29 21.89 4.76 15.55
N ILE A 30 22.92 4.43 14.77
CA ILE A 30 22.84 3.39 13.73
C ILE A 30 22.54 2.02 14.34
N ASN A 31 23.22 1.66 15.44
CA ASN A 31 22.98 0.39 16.09
C ASN A 31 21.57 0.32 16.70
N ASN A 32 21.10 1.38 17.37
CA ASN A 32 19.74 1.43 17.90
C ASN A 32 18.68 1.25 16.81
N CYS A 33 18.88 1.82 15.61
CA CYS A 33 18.00 1.59 14.48
C CYS A 33 18.08 0.15 13.97
N LEU A 34 19.28 -0.43 13.87
CA LEU A 34 19.44 -1.83 13.45
C LEU A 34 18.78 -2.80 14.43
N ASP A 35 18.84 -2.55 15.73
CA ASP A 35 18.18 -3.38 16.75
C ASP A 35 16.66 -3.32 16.60
N GLN A 36 16.09 -2.13 16.40
CA GLN A 36 14.65 -1.97 16.10
C GLN A 36 14.24 -2.70 14.81
N LEU A 37 15.05 -2.58 13.75
CA LEU A 37 14.80 -3.29 12.49
C LEU A 37 14.85 -4.81 12.69
N LYS A 38 15.81 -5.30 13.47
CA LYS A 38 15.94 -6.72 13.80
C LYS A 38 14.69 -7.23 14.52
N GLU A 39 14.22 -6.54 15.54
CA GLU A 39 13.00 -6.92 16.28
C GLU A 39 11.77 -6.95 15.36
N ALA A 40 11.59 -5.91 14.54
CA ALA A 40 10.46 -5.82 13.61
C ALA A 40 10.45 -6.98 12.59
N VAL A 41 11.60 -7.28 11.99
CA VAL A 41 11.75 -8.36 11.00
C VAL A 41 11.58 -9.74 11.66
N VAL A 42 12.16 -9.95 12.84
CA VAL A 42 12.01 -11.21 13.59
C VAL A 42 10.55 -11.45 13.95
N GLY A 43 9.84 -10.42 14.42
CA GLY A 43 8.41 -10.51 14.69
C GLY A 43 7.59 -10.79 13.44
N ALA A 44 7.90 -10.14 12.32
CA ALA A 44 7.18 -10.29 11.07
C ALA A 44 7.34 -11.66 10.39
N PHE A 45 8.52 -12.29 10.53
CA PHE A 45 8.86 -13.54 9.84
C PHE A 45 9.13 -14.72 10.79
N CYS A 46 8.92 -14.56 12.10
CA CYS A 46 9.22 -15.57 13.13
C CYS A 46 10.65 -16.14 13.03
N LEU A 47 11.64 -15.26 12.83
CA LEU A 47 13.04 -15.66 12.63
C LEU A 47 13.78 -15.82 13.96
N ASP A 48 14.83 -16.62 13.96
CA ASP A 48 15.74 -16.73 15.09
C ASP A 48 16.69 -15.51 15.14
N GLN A 49 16.62 -14.72 16.22
CA GLN A 49 17.45 -13.53 16.40
C GLN A 49 18.95 -13.82 16.40
N SER A 50 19.37 -15.02 16.80
CA SER A 50 20.79 -15.36 16.97
C SER A 50 21.54 -15.54 15.65
N LYS A 51 20.81 -15.68 14.53
CA LYS A 51 21.37 -16.00 13.21
C LYS A 51 21.39 -14.83 12.23
N LEU A 52 20.87 -13.66 12.62
CA LEU A 52 20.75 -12.53 11.71
C LEU A 52 22.01 -11.66 11.75
N GLU A 53 22.72 -11.60 10.64
CA GLU A 53 23.81 -10.64 10.42
C GLU A 53 23.27 -9.26 10.04
N LYS A 54 24.14 -8.24 10.05
CA LYS A 54 23.73 -6.87 9.70
C LYS A 54 23.20 -6.74 8.27
N ALA A 55 23.74 -7.52 7.34
CA ALA A 55 23.28 -7.55 5.96
C ALA A 55 21.87 -8.18 5.87
N ASP A 56 21.66 -9.33 6.54
CA ASP A 56 20.36 -10.01 6.58
C ASP A 56 19.26 -9.13 7.17
N ILE A 57 19.55 -8.40 8.26
CA ILE A 57 18.59 -7.47 8.88
C ILE A 57 18.14 -6.43 7.85
N LEU A 58 19.07 -5.86 7.09
CA LEU A 58 18.75 -4.85 6.08
C LEU A 58 17.98 -5.45 4.90
N GLU A 59 18.41 -6.60 4.39
CA GLU A 59 17.74 -7.28 3.28
C GLU A 59 16.31 -7.68 3.64
N MET A 60 16.12 -8.32 4.80
CA MET A 60 14.82 -8.75 5.28
C MET A 60 13.91 -7.56 5.62
N THR A 61 14.47 -6.44 6.07
CA THR A 61 13.72 -5.19 6.24
C THR A 61 13.18 -4.69 4.89
N VAL A 62 14.01 -4.66 3.84
CA VAL A 62 13.58 -4.25 2.50
C VAL A 62 12.47 -5.17 1.99
N LYS A 63 12.63 -6.48 2.15
CA LYS A 63 11.61 -7.47 1.79
C LYS A 63 10.31 -7.26 2.58
N HIS A 64 10.39 -6.94 3.86
CA HIS A 64 9.23 -6.63 4.70
C HIS A 64 8.48 -5.40 4.18
N LEU A 65 9.19 -4.31 3.87
CA LEU A 65 8.60 -3.08 3.34
C LEU A 65 7.92 -3.30 1.98
N GLN A 66 8.55 -4.06 1.08
CA GLN A 66 7.96 -4.45 -0.19
C GLN A 66 6.68 -5.28 0.02
N ASN A 67 6.70 -6.21 0.97
CA ASN A 67 5.52 -7.01 1.30
C ASN A 67 4.39 -6.14 1.87
N ILE A 68 4.67 -5.19 2.76
CA ILE A 68 3.69 -4.23 3.28
C ILE A 68 3.08 -3.41 2.13
N GLN A 69 3.92 -2.88 1.24
CA GLN A 69 3.45 -2.07 0.12
C GLN A 69 2.56 -2.87 -0.82
N ASN A 70 2.96 -4.10 -1.18
CA ASN A 70 2.17 -4.97 -2.04
C ASN A 70 0.84 -5.36 -1.37
N ASN A 71 0.87 -5.74 -0.09
CA ASN A 71 -0.34 -6.09 0.65
C ASN A 71 -1.31 -4.91 0.76
N LYS A 72 -0.81 -3.68 0.93
CA LYS A 72 -1.65 -2.48 0.94
C LYS A 72 -2.34 -2.27 -0.41
N ILE A 73 -1.60 -2.38 -1.51
CA ILE A 73 -2.17 -2.26 -2.87
C ILE A 73 -3.23 -3.33 -3.10
N MET A 74 -2.95 -4.59 -2.70
CA MET A 74 -3.91 -5.68 -2.83
C MET A 74 -5.14 -5.49 -1.94
N ALA A 75 -4.97 -5.00 -0.71
CA ALA A 75 -6.08 -4.72 0.20
C ALA A 75 -6.99 -3.61 -0.36
N ASP A 76 -6.41 -2.51 -0.82
CA ASP A 76 -7.16 -1.39 -1.43
C ASP A 76 -7.90 -1.87 -2.70
N SER A 77 -7.25 -2.71 -3.51
CA SER A 77 -7.85 -3.31 -4.71
C SER A 77 -8.99 -4.27 -4.36
N LYS A 78 -8.80 -5.10 -3.33
CA LYS A 78 -9.80 -6.08 -2.88
C LYS A 78 -11.04 -5.40 -2.32
N VAL A 79 -10.88 -4.32 -1.55
CA VAL A 79 -12.01 -3.52 -1.06
C VAL A 79 -12.80 -2.92 -2.24
N GLY A 80 -12.11 -2.39 -3.25
CA GLY A 80 -12.75 -1.90 -4.47
C GLY A 80 -13.51 -2.99 -5.23
N LEU A 81 -12.91 -4.17 -5.39
CA LEU A 81 -13.54 -5.32 -6.02
C LEU A 81 -14.76 -5.82 -5.25
N GLU A 82 -14.69 -5.92 -3.92
CA GLU A 82 -15.83 -6.32 -3.09
C GLU A 82 -16.98 -5.31 -3.16
N ALA A 83 -16.67 -4.00 -3.12
CA ALA A 83 -17.67 -2.95 -3.28
C ALA A 83 -18.35 -3.03 -4.66
N GLN A 84 -17.55 -3.23 -5.71
CA GLN A 84 -18.04 -3.41 -7.08
C GLN A 84 -18.95 -4.65 -7.21
N GLN A 85 -18.55 -5.77 -6.62
CA GLN A 85 -19.37 -6.99 -6.62
C GLN A 85 -20.71 -6.78 -5.91
N ARG A 86 -20.70 -6.18 -4.71
CA ARG A 86 -21.93 -5.87 -3.96
C ARG A 86 -22.86 -4.96 -4.77
N TYR A 87 -22.29 -3.95 -5.43
CA TYR A 87 -23.06 -3.06 -6.31
C TYR A 87 -23.67 -3.82 -7.50
N SER A 88 -22.90 -4.63 -8.22
CA SER A 88 -23.41 -5.44 -9.33
C SER A 88 -24.52 -6.40 -8.88
N THR A 89 -24.39 -7.03 -7.71
CA THR A 89 -25.45 -7.87 -7.14
C THR A 89 -26.72 -7.07 -6.86
N GLY A 90 -26.61 -5.91 -6.19
CA GLY A 90 -27.75 -5.05 -5.91
C GLY A 90 -28.41 -4.50 -7.18
N TYR A 91 -27.61 -4.19 -8.21
CA TYR A 91 -28.10 -3.78 -9.52
C TYR A 91 -28.96 -4.87 -10.18
N ILE A 92 -28.48 -6.11 -10.16
CA ILE A 92 -29.22 -7.26 -10.71
C ILE A 92 -30.55 -7.46 -9.96
N GLN A 93 -30.53 -7.36 -8.63
CA GLN A 93 -31.75 -7.45 -7.81
C GLN A 93 -32.76 -6.35 -8.17
N CYS A 94 -32.31 -5.11 -8.28
CA CYS A 94 -33.15 -3.99 -8.70
C CYS A 94 -33.72 -4.22 -10.10
N MET A 95 -32.89 -4.70 -11.04
CA MET A 95 -33.35 -5.01 -12.40
C MET A 95 -34.41 -6.12 -12.43
N HIS A 96 -34.28 -7.15 -11.59
CA HIS A 96 -35.32 -8.18 -11.44
C HIS A 96 -36.63 -7.60 -10.91
N GLU A 97 -36.56 -6.68 -9.95
CA GLU A 97 -37.74 -6.02 -9.42
C GLU A 97 -38.42 -5.14 -10.48
N VAL A 98 -37.62 -4.37 -11.24
CA VAL A 98 -38.13 -3.59 -12.39
C VAL A 98 -38.78 -4.51 -13.43
N HIS A 99 -38.15 -5.64 -13.74
CA HIS A 99 -38.74 -6.64 -14.64
C HIS A 99 -40.11 -7.14 -14.12
N ASN A 100 -40.20 -7.49 -12.84
CA ASN A 100 -41.46 -7.95 -12.24
C ASN A 100 -42.53 -6.86 -12.27
N LEU A 101 -42.17 -5.62 -11.93
CA LEU A 101 -43.08 -4.48 -11.98
C LEU A 101 -43.64 -4.27 -13.39
N LEU A 102 -42.77 -4.30 -14.40
CA LEU A 102 -43.14 -4.15 -15.81
C LEU A 102 -44.08 -5.28 -16.28
N LEU A 103 -43.95 -6.50 -15.76
CA LEU A 103 -44.87 -7.60 -16.06
C LEU A 103 -46.24 -7.44 -15.39
N THR A 104 -46.29 -6.82 -14.20
CA THR A 104 -47.53 -6.61 -13.44
C THR A 104 -48.30 -5.34 -13.83
N CYS A 105 -47.67 -4.39 -14.53
CA CYS A 105 -48.33 -3.17 -14.96
C CYS A 105 -49.17 -3.38 -16.24
N GLU A 106 -50.48 -3.45 -16.10
CA GLU A 106 -51.43 -3.63 -17.21
C GLU A 106 -51.43 -2.48 -18.24
N TRP A 107 -50.99 -1.28 -17.84
CA TRP A 107 -50.96 -0.07 -18.68
C TRP A 107 -49.62 0.16 -19.41
N MET A 108 -48.63 -0.71 -19.19
CA MET A 108 -47.28 -0.55 -19.73
C MET A 108 -47.16 -1.18 -21.13
N ASP A 109 -46.59 -0.46 -22.09
CA ASP A 109 -46.25 -1.06 -23.38
C ASP A 109 -45.09 -2.06 -23.25
N LYS A 110 -45.31 -3.28 -23.76
CA LYS A 110 -44.35 -4.39 -23.71
C LYS A 110 -43.08 -4.09 -24.51
N THR A 111 -43.19 -3.33 -25.61
CA THR A 111 -42.01 -3.01 -26.44
C THR A 111 -41.12 -1.97 -25.75
N LEU A 112 -41.72 -0.98 -25.09
CA LEU A 112 -41.00 -0.01 -24.26
C LEU A 112 -40.34 -0.69 -23.06
N GLY A 113 -41.05 -1.58 -22.36
CA GLY A 113 -40.51 -2.35 -21.24
C GLY A 113 -39.29 -3.20 -21.65
N ALA A 114 -39.37 -3.90 -22.78
CA ALA A 114 -38.25 -4.67 -23.32
C ALA A 114 -37.03 -3.79 -23.67
N ARG A 115 -37.26 -2.59 -24.24
CA ARG A 115 -36.18 -1.62 -24.53
C ARG A 115 -35.52 -1.12 -23.25
N LEU A 116 -36.30 -0.82 -22.21
CA LEU A 116 -35.79 -0.40 -20.91
C LEU A 116 -34.94 -1.49 -20.26
N LEU A 117 -35.43 -2.73 -20.21
CA LEU A 117 -34.69 -3.87 -19.66
C LEU A 117 -33.40 -4.14 -20.44
N ASN A 118 -33.45 -4.06 -21.76
CA ASN A 118 -32.25 -4.20 -22.61
C ASN A 118 -31.23 -3.09 -22.32
N HIS A 119 -31.69 -1.86 -22.07
CA HIS A 119 -30.84 -0.77 -21.66
C HIS A 119 -30.20 -1.02 -20.29
N LEU A 120 -30.98 -1.44 -19.29
CA LEU A 120 -30.46 -1.77 -17.95
C LEU A 120 -29.45 -2.92 -18.00
N LEU A 121 -29.70 -3.95 -18.81
CA LEU A 121 -28.75 -5.06 -19.00
C LEU A 121 -27.43 -4.59 -19.64
N LYS A 122 -27.48 -3.65 -20.60
CA LYS A 122 -26.28 -3.05 -21.20
C LYS A 122 -25.54 -2.13 -20.23
N SER A 123 -26.25 -1.51 -19.31
CA SER A 123 -25.72 -0.63 -18.26
C SER A 123 -25.22 -1.40 -17.03
N LEU A 124 -25.26 -2.74 -17.05
CA LEU A 124 -24.75 -3.56 -15.96
C LEU A 124 -23.26 -3.26 -15.75
N PRO A 125 -22.82 -2.95 -14.51
CA PRO A 125 -21.42 -2.68 -14.22
C PRO A 125 -20.58 -3.95 -14.46
N ARG A 126 -19.85 -3.97 -15.58
CA ARG A 126 -18.88 -5.02 -15.89
C ARG A 126 -17.59 -4.71 -15.12
N SER A 127 -16.94 -5.75 -14.63
CA SER A 127 -15.65 -5.64 -13.92
C SER A 127 -14.71 -4.70 -14.66
N SER A 128 -14.10 -3.77 -13.92
CA SER A 128 -13.21 -2.70 -14.41
C SER A 128 -12.02 -3.16 -15.27
N GLU A 129 -11.77 -4.47 -15.38
CA GLU A 129 -10.79 -5.05 -16.31
C GLU A 129 -11.20 -4.93 -17.79
N ASP A 130 -12.49 -4.75 -18.09
CA ASP A 130 -12.97 -4.59 -19.47
C ASP A 130 -12.92 -3.13 -19.96
N THR A 131 -12.96 -2.15 -19.05
CA THR A 131 -12.99 -0.72 -19.42
C THR A 131 -11.65 -0.25 -20.01
N CYS A 132 -10.54 -0.87 -19.60
CA CYS A 132 -9.21 -0.57 -20.15
C CYS A 132 -9.03 -1.10 -21.58
N LYS A 133 -9.72 -2.19 -21.96
CA LYS A 133 -9.68 -2.73 -23.34
C LYS A 133 -10.64 -2.02 -24.29
N ALA A 134 -11.73 -1.44 -23.79
CA ALA A 134 -12.66 -0.68 -24.61
C ALA A 134 -12.06 0.65 -25.12
N ALA A 135 -11.25 1.33 -24.30
CA ALA A 135 -10.63 2.62 -24.67
C ALA A 135 -9.51 2.49 -25.73
N LEU A 136 -8.86 1.33 -25.83
CA LEU A 136 -7.80 1.06 -26.81
C LEU A 136 -8.32 0.54 -28.16
N ARG A 137 -9.62 0.21 -28.25
CA ARG A 137 -10.24 -0.30 -29.49
C ARG A 137 -10.94 0.78 -30.31
N SER A 138 -10.97 2.00 -29.81
CA SER A 138 -11.59 3.18 -30.44
C SER A 138 -10.56 4.22 -30.90
N SER A 139 -9.30 3.84 -31.09
CA SER A 139 -8.26 4.67 -31.71
C SER A 139 -7.78 4.03 -33.01
#